data_AF-A0A9E4JIK0-F1
#
_entry.id   AF-A0A9E4JIK0-F1
#
_cell.length_a   1.000
_cell.length_b   1.000
_cell.length_c   1.000
_cell.angle_alpha   90.00
_cell.angle_beta   90.00
_cell.angle_gamma   90.00
#
_symmetry.space_group_name_H-M   'P 1'
#
loop_
_entity.id
_entity.type
_entity.pdbx_description
1 polymer ?
#
loop_
_entity_poly.entity_id
_entity_poly.type
_entity_poly.pdbx_seq_one_letter_code
_entity_poly.pdbx_strand_id
1 'polypeptide(L)'
;MIDYNPLRELLAAAQWKQADGETYRLMLKIAGKQETACLDIESFEKFPCNDLQMIDQLWTTHSNGNFGFSKQKQIYQRLGGSKEYNQNIWNSFGDSMGWRRSGRWLEYNECWQTQPPLAVFCRVEIDIEGWDILRQWFCRSRESAMLFATLVSRLSDCGL
;
A
#
# COMPACT_ATOMS: atom_id res chain seq x y z
N MET A 1 -17.23 8.88 11.79
CA MET A 1 -16.23 8.02 12.45
C MET A 1 -15.93 6.86 11.52
N ILE A 2 -14.68 6.46 11.41
CA ILE A 2 -14.28 5.28 10.63
C ILE A 2 -14.43 4.04 11.51
N ASP A 3 -14.93 2.96 10.93
CA ASP A 3 -15.01 1.66 11.60
C ASP A 3 -13.86 0.80 11.08
N TYR A 4 -13.01 0.35 11.99
CA TYR A 4 -11.82 -0.45 11.72
C TYR A 4 -11.99 -1.93 12.10
N ASN A 5 -13.16 -2.34 12.62
CA ASN A 5 -13.41 -3.72 13.02
C ASN A 5 -13.29 -4.71 11.85
N PRO A 6 -13.81 -4.45 10.63
CA PRO A 6 -13.64 -5.38 9.51
C PRO A 6 -12.16 -5.62 9.18
N LEU A 7 -11.33 -4.56 9.16
CA LEU A 7 -9.89 -4.70 8.96
C LEU A 7 -9.24 -5.52 10.08
N ARG A 8 -9.60 -5.26 11.34
CA ARG A 8 -9.07 -6.01 12.50
C ARG A 8 -9.42 -7.49 12.43
N GLU A 9 -10.65 -7.84 12.06
CA GLU A 9 -11.11 -9.23 11.94
C GLU A 9 -10.36 -9.98 10.83
N LEU A 10 -10.22 -9.37 9.65
CA LEU A 10 -9.48 -9.95 8.52
C LEU A 10 -7.99 -10.15 8.87
N LEU A 11 -7.36 -9.18 9.55
CA LEU A 11 -5.98 -9.28 10.01
C LEU A 11 -5.79 -10.33 11.11
N ALA A 12 -6.72 -10.43 12.07
CA ALA A 12 -6.71 -11.45 13.11
C ALA A 12 -6.87 -12.87 12.54
N ALA A 13 -7.62 -13.02 11.45
CA ALA A 13 -7.78 -14.27 10.71
C ALA A 13 -6.64 -14.55 9.71
N ALA A 14 -5.59 -13.71 9.65
CA ALA A 14 -4.51 -13.76 8.66
C ALA A 14 -4.99 -13.77 7.20
N GLN A 15 -6.16 -13.17 6.94
CA GLN A 15 -6.76 -13.03 5.60
C GLN A 15 -6.17 -11.82 4.88
N TRP A 16 -4.85 -11.86 4.63
CA TRP A 16 -4.06 -10.70 4.21
C TRP A 16 -4.56 -10.03 2.92
N LYS A 17 -4.97 -10.82 1.92
CA LYS A 17 -5.51 -10.31 0.65
C LYS A 17 -6.82 -9.53 0.86
N GLN A 18 -7.70 -10.04 1.71
CA GLN A 18 -8.94 -9.37 2.08
C GLN A 18 -8.67 -8.12 2.92
N ALA A 19 -7.74 -8.19 3.87
CA ALA A 19 -7.33 -7.06 4.71
C ALA A 19 -6.70 -5.93 3.88
N ASP A 20 -5.93 -6.23 2.83
CA ASP A 20 -5.38 -5.26 1.88
C ASP A 20 -6.48 -4.53 1.10
N GLY A 21 -7.44 -5.28 0.55
CA GLY A 21 -8.62 -4.70 -0.12
C GLY A 21 -9.48 -3.83 0.82
N GLU A 22 -9.70 -4.30 2.05
CA GLU A 22 -10.42 -3.54 3.07
C GLU A 22 -9.65 -2.27 3.49
N THR A 23 -8.33 -2.35 3.61
CA THR A 23 -7.50 -1.17 3.92
C THR A 23 -7.63 -0.12 2.82
N TYR A 24 -7.59 -0.51 1.54
CA TYR A 24 -7.80 0.43 0.43
C TYR A 24 -9.21 1.07 0.46
N ARG A 25 -10.24 0.26 0.74
CA ARG A 25 -11.63 0.76 0.89
C ARG A 25 -11.75 1.77 2.03
N LEU A 26 -11.11 1.51 3.17
CA LEU A 26 -11.03 2.46 4.28
C LEU A 26 -10.31 3.74 3.87
N MET A 27 -9.20 3.65 3.13
CA MET A 27 -8.45 4.83 2.68
C MET A 27 -9.25 5.73 1.74
N LEU A 28 -10.02 5.15 0.80
CA LEU A 28 -10.96 5.92 -0.02
C LEU A 28 -12.03 6.61 0.84
N LYS A 29 -12.61 5.91 1.82
CA LYS A 29 -13.62 6.46 2.74
C LYS A 29 -13.06 7.60 3.60
N ILE A 30 -11.81 7.49 4.08
CA ILE A 30 -11.12 8.54 4.84
C ILE A 30 -10.86 9.78 3.97
N ALA A 31 -10.43 9.57 2.72
CA ALA A 31 -10.23 10.65 1.74
C ALA A 31 -11.55 11.24 1.18
N GLY A 32 -12.73 10.80 1.64
CA GLY A 32 -14.03 11.25 1.14
C GLY A 32 -14.32 10.87 -0.31
N LYS A 33 -13.59 9.89 -0.85
CA LYS A 33 -13.71 9.41 -2.23
C LYS A 33 -14.78 8.31 -2.34
N GLN A 34 -15.37 8.18 -3.52
CA GLN A 34 -16.20 7.02 -3.86
C GLN A 34 -15.34 5.76 -3.94
N GLU A 35 -15.90 4.59 -3.64
CA GLU A 35 -15.15 3.33 -3.66
C GLU A 35 -14.58 2.95 -5.05
N THR A 36 -15.11 3.54 -6.13
CA THR A 36 -14.66 3.38 -7.52
C THR A 36 -13.52 4.32 -7.93
N ALA A 37 -13.11 5.25 -7.06
CA ALA A 37 -12.11 6.26 -7.37
C ALA A 37 -10.68 5.78 -7.07
N CYS A 38 -9.68 6.44 -7.68
CA CYS A 38 -8.28 6.35 -7.27
C CYS A 38 -8.00 7.32 -6.10
N LEU A 39 -6.94 7.06 -5.33
CA LEU A 39 -6.35 8.06 -4.44
C LEU A 39 -5.32 8.87 -5.25
N ASP A 40 -5.34 10.19 -5.07
CA ASP A 40 -4.42 11.12 -5.73
C ASP A 40 -3.40 11.70 -4.72
N ILE A 41 -2.41 12.44 -5.23
CA ILE A 41 -1.36 13.08 -4.41
C ILE A 41 -1.98 13.95 -3.31
N GLU A 42 -2.98 14.76 -3.65
CA GLU A 42 -3.69 15.64 -2.70
C GLU A 42 -4.37 14.85 -1.56
N SER A 43 -4.97 13.70 -1.87
CA SER A 43 -5.56 12.79 -0.89
C SER A 43 -4.53 12.26 0.10
N PHE A 44 -3.32 11.94 -0.37
CA PHE A 44 -2.22 11.50 0.50
C PHE A 44 -1.62 12.65 1.32
N GLU A 45 -1.43 13.83 0.74
CA GLU A 45 -0.91 15.01 1.46
C GLU A 45 -1.84 15.45 2.61
N LYS A 46 -3.15 15.33 2.42
CA LYS A 46 -4.17 15.73 3.40
C LYS A 46 -4.60 14.59 4.33
N PHE A 47 -4.07 13.38 4.15
CA PHE A 47 -4.55 12.20 4.87
C PHE A 47 -4.39 12.36 6.40
N PRO A 48 -5.40 12.07 7.23
CA PRO A 48 -5.31 12.28 8.67
C PRO A 48 -4.29 11.35 9.35
N CYS A 49 -3.44 11.90 10.21
CA CYS A 49 -2.39 11.14 10.89
C CYS A 49 -2.94 10.03 11.80
N ASN A 50 -4.02 10.30 12.53
CA ASN A 50 -4.64 9.31 13.43
C ASN A 50 -5.11 8.06 12.66
N ASP A 51 -5.61 8.24 11.44
CA ASP A 51 -6.11 7.15 10.61
C ASP A 51 -4.94 6.36 9.98
N LEU A 52 -3.86 7.03 9.55
CA LEU A 52 -2.61 6.35 9.13
C LEU A 52 -1.99 5.53 10.27
N GLN A 53 -1.92 6.11 11.48
CA GLN A 53 -1.41 5.44 12.68
C GLN A 53 -2.27 4.24 13.08
N MET A 54 -3.61 4.37 13.01
CA MET A 54 -4.53 3.25 13.30
C MET A 54 -4.36 2.09 12.31
N ILE A 55 -4.28 2.39 11.02
CA ILE A 55 -4.05 1.37 9.97
C ILE A 55 -2.67 0.70 10.16
N ASP A 56 -1.61 1.49 10.37
CA ASP A 56 -0.26 0.97 10.58
C ASP A 56 -0.16 0.09 11.84
N GLN A 57 -0.78 0.53 12.94
CA GLN A 57 -0.81 -0.21 14.20
C GLN A 57 -1.52 -1.56 14.05
N LEU A 58 -2.66 -1.60 13.34
CA LEU A 58 -3.39 -2.85 13.10
C LEU A 58 -2.52 -3.84 12.30
N TRP A 59 -1.95 -3.41 11.17
CA TRP A 59 -1.06 -4.24 10.36
C TRP A 59 0.17 -4.71 11.15
N THR A 60 0.82 -3.81 11.89
CA THR A 60 2.02 -4.09 12.69
C THR A 60 1.71 -5.11 13.80
N THR A 61 0.59 -4.94 14.50
CA THR A 61 0.18 -5.82 15.61
C THR A 61 -0.12 -7.23 15.12
N HIS A 62 -0.97 -7.37 14.10
CA HIS A 62 -1.41 -8.70 13.64
C HIS A 62 -0.35 -9.45 12.83
N SER A 63 0.62 -8.76 12.23
CA SER A 63 1.74 -9.36 11.52
C SER A 63 2.98 -9.64 12.37
N ASN A 64 2.93 -9.35 13.67
CA ASN A 64 4.09 -9.41 14.58
C ASN A 64 5.28 -8.55 14.09
N GLY A 65 5.00 -7.34 13.61
CA GLY A 65 5.98 -6.35 13.14
C GLY A 65 6.53 -6.56 11.71
N ASN A 66 5.99 -7.52 10.96
CA ASN A 66 6.43 -7.80 9.58
C ASN A 66 5.77 -6.87 8.55
N PHE A 67 4.56 -6.38 8.84
CA PHE A 67 3.71 -5.61 7.93
C PHE A 67 3.34 -4.25 8.52
N GLY A 68 3.28 -3.22 7.67
CA GLY A 68 2.90 -1.86 8.05
C GLY A 68 3.46 -0.83 7.06
N PHE A 69 2.84 0.35 7.02
CA PHE A 69 3.36 1.53 6.37
C PHE A 69 4.72 1.95 6.94
N SER A 70 4.89 1.89 8.27
CA SER A 70 6.16 2.18 8.95
C SER A 70 7.27 1.23 8.47
N LYS A 71 6.94 -0.06 8.28
CA LYS A 71 7.86 -1.06 7.75
C LYS A 71 8.25 -0.80 6.29
N GLN A 72 7.27 -0.49 5.44
CA GLN A 72 7.50 -0.13 4.04
C GLN A 72 8.37 1.13 3.92
N LYS A 73 8.03 2.18 4.68
CA LYS A 73 8.81 3.42 4.78
C LYS A 73 10.27 3.14 5.16
N GLN A 74 10.50 2.32 6.20
CA GLN A 74 11.85 1.94 6.63
C GLN A 74 12.67 1.32 5.49
N ILE A 75 12.07 0.41 4.71
CA ILE A 75 12.73 -0.25 3.58
C ILE A 75 13.01 0.77 2.46
N TYR A 76 12.02 1.59 2.10
CA TYR A 76 12.15 2.60 1.05
C TYR A 76 13.25 3.63 1.36
N GLN A 77 13.27 4.17 2.59
CA GLN A 77 14.30 5.11 3.04
C GLN A 77 15.69 4.46 3.12
N ARG A 78 15.79 3.19 3.53
CA ARG A 78 17.06 2.45 3.55
C ARG A 78 17.65 2.26 2.14
N LEU A 79 16.82 2.21 1.11
CA LEU A 79 17.23 2.17 -0.30
C LEU A 79 17.56 3.56 -0.88
N GLY A 80 17.53 4.61 -0.06
CA GLY A 80 17.77 6.01 -0.48
C GLY A 80 16.53 6.73 -1.04
N GLY A 81 15.33 6.16 -0.86
CA GLY A 81 14.09 6.72 -1.39
C GLY A 81 13.77 8.11 -0.85
N SER A 82 13.33 8.99 -1.74
CA SER A 82 13.01 10.41 -1.46
C SER A 82 11.65 10.77 -2.08
N LYS A 83 11.28 12.06 -2.09
CA LYS A 83 10.10 12.54 -2.85
C LYS A 83 10.28 12.45 -4.37
N GLU A 84 11.52 12.37 -4.85
CA GLU A 84 11.83 12.35 -6.28
C GLU A 84 11.81 10.93 -6.82
N TYR A 85 11.16 10.73 -7.97
CA TYR A 85 11.10 9.42 -8.59
C TYR A 85 12.49 8.96 -9.07
N ASN A 86 12.98 7.87 -8.47
CA ASN A 86 14.17 7.17 -8.93
C ASN A 86 13.81 5.72 -9.29
N GLN A 87 13.91 5.38 -10.58
CA GLN A 87 13.53 4.05 -11.10
C GLN A 87 14.35 2.91 -10.47
N ASN A 88 15.63 3.11 -10.17
CA ASN A 88 16.48 2.06 -9.59
C ASN A 88 16.09 1.78 -8.14
N ILE A 89 15.77 2.82 -7.37
CA ILE A 89 15.26 2.70 -6.00
C ILE A 89 13.87 2.06 -6.01
N TRP A 90 12.98 2.52 -6.90
CA TRP A 90 11.62 1.97 -7.03
C TRP A 90 11.63 0.48 -7.38
N ASN A 91 12.46 0.08 -8.35
CA ASN A 91 12.70 -1.32 -8.70
C ASN A 91 13.22 -2.13 -7.51
N SER A 92 14.28 -1.64 -6.84
CA SER A 92 14.89 -2.31 -5.68
C SER A 92 13.93 -2.44 -4.50
N PHE A 93 13.02 -1.47 -4.34
CA PHE A 93 11.96 -1.49 -3.35
C PHE A 93 10.92 -2.56 -3.69
N GLY A 94 10.46 -2.61 -4.94
CA GLY A 94 9.59 -3.68 -5.43
C GLY A 94 10.19 -5.09 -5.26
N ASP A 95 11.48 -5.25 -5.55
CA ASP A 95 12.20 -6.51 -5.34
C ASP A 95 12.29 -6.86 -3.85
N SER A 96 12.51 -5.87 -2.97
CA SER A 96 12.56 -6.05 -1.51
C SER A 96 11.19 -6.36 -0.87
N MET A 97 10.12 -5.83 -1.44
CA MET A 97 8.73 -6.04 -1.01
C MET A 97 8.11 -7.32 -1.58
N GLY A 98 8.78 -7.99 -2.52
CA GLY A 98 8.24 -9.15 -3.24
C GLY A 98 7.19 -8.80 -4.31
N TRP A 99 7.03 -7.52 -4.66
CA TRP A 99 6.16 -7.04 -5.73
C TRP A 99 6.78 -7.20 -7.13
N ARG A 100 8.08 -7.46 -7.18
CA ARG A 100 8.86 -7.62 -8.41
C ARG A 100 9.74 -8.87 -8.32
N ARG A 101 9.84 -9.61 -9.42
CA ARG A 101 10.63 -10.85 -9.52
C ARG A 101 11.23 -10.96 -10.93
N SER A 102 12.53 -11.27 -11.00
CA SER A 102 13.26 -11.43 -12.28
C SER A 102 13.11 -10.22 -13.21
N GLY A 103 13.02 -9.02 -12.65
CA GLY A 103 12.83 -7.77 -13.38
C GLY A 103 11.38 -7.40 -13.73
N ARG A 104 10.44 -8.36 -13.66
CA ARG A 104 9.01 -8.17 -13.94
C ARG A 104 8.24 -7.82 -12.67
N TRP A 105 7.33 -6.85 -12.76
CA TRP A 105 6.36 -6.56 -11.70
C TRP A 105 5.26 -7.62 -11.69
N LEU A 106 4.91 -8.11 -10.50
CA LEU A 106 3.91 -9.14 -10.30
C LEU A 106 2.50 -8.54 -10.28
N GLU A 107 1.55 -9.27 -10.87
CA GLU A 107 0.14 -8.91 -10.77
C GLU A 107 -0.40 -9.14 -9.35
N TYR A 108 -1.53 -8.50 -9.04
CA TYR A 108 -2.16 -8.59 -7.72
C TYR A 108 -2.47 -10.01 -7.27
N ASN A 109 -2.79 -10.92 -8.20
CA ASN A 109 -3.04 -12.31 -7.86
C ASN A 109 -1.75 -13.12 -7.63
N GLU A 110 -0.61 -12.69 -8.18
CA GLU A 110 0.68 -13.38 -8.08
C GLU A 110 1.44 -13.04 -6.80
N CYS A 111 1.41 -11.79 -6.35
CA CYS A 111 2.14 -11.37 -5.15
C CYS A 111 1.69 -12.12 -3.88
N TRP A 112 0.39 -12.44 -3.76
CA TRP A 112 -0.17 -13.25 -2.67
C TRP A 112 0.19 -14.75 -2.74
N GLN A 113 0.80 -15.22 -3.83
CA GLN A 113 1.25 -16.61 -3.99
C GLN A 113 2.73 -16.80 -3.61
N THR A 114 3.42 -15.74 -3.17
CA THR A 114 4.84 -15.79 -2.80
C THR A 114 5.06 -15.92 -1.28
N GLN A 115 6.07 -16.68 -0.87
CA GLN A 115 6.49 -16.82 0.54
C GLN A 115 7.88 -16.20 0.78
N PRO A 116 8.11 -15.53 1.93
CA PRO A 116 7.08 -14.98 2.81
C PRO A 116 6.43 -13.75 2.14
N PRO A 117 5.10 -13.57 2.22
CA PRO A 117 4.45 -12.43 1.58
C PRO A 117 4.72 -11.17 2.41
N LEU A 118 5.74 -10.37 2.08
CA LEU A 118 5.87 -8.98 2.57
C LEU A 118 4.81 -8.04 1.95
N ALA A 119 3.82 -8.60 1.27
CA ALA A 119 2.88 -7.98 0.34
C ALA A 119 1.73 -7.19 0.99
N VAL A 120 1.99 -6.46 2.10
CA VAL A 120 1.15 -5.30 2.44
C VAL A 120 1.19 -4.36 1.24
N PHE A 121 0.03 -3.91 0.76
CA PHE A 121 -0.07 -3.02 -0.40
C PHE A 121 0.73 -3.50 -1.62
N CYS A 122 0.54 -4.76 -2.01
CA CYS A 122 0.78 -5.16 -3.41
C CYS A 122 0.02 -4.23 -4.39
N ARG A 123 -1.03 -3.55 -3.90
CA ARG A 123 -1.68 -2.40 -4.51
C ARG A 123 -0.86 -1.09 -4.46
N VAL A 124 0.38 -1.08 -4.95
CA VAL A 124 0.97 0.14 -5.54
C VAL A 124 0.94 0.04 -7.06
N GLU A 125 -0.28 0.12 -7.59
CA GLU A 125 -0.68 0.48 -8.96
C GLU A 125 0.38 0.30 -10.05
N ILE A 126 0.84 -0.92 -10.29
CA ILE A 126 1.61 -1.27 -11.49
C ILE A 126 0.76 -2.21 -12.32
N ASP A 127 0.11 -1.57 -13.28
CA ASP A 127 -0.78 -2.14 -14.27
C ASP A 127 -0.02 -3.08 -15.23
N ILE A 128 -0.42 -4.36 -15.26
CA ILE A 128 -0.26 -5.29 -16.39
C ILE A 128 -1.57 -6.11 -16.47
N GLU A 129 -2.00 -6.37 -17.70
CA GLU A 129 -3.36 -6.82 -18.08
C GLU A 129 -3.74 -8.24 -17.58
N GLY A 130 -4.68 -8.35 -16.65
CA GLY A 130 -5.24 -9.65 -16.19
C GLY A 130 -6.53 -9.52 -15.37
N TRP A 131 -7.66 -10.04 -15.90
CA TRP A 131 -9.00 -9.94 -15.30
C TRP A 131 -9.19 -10.99 -14.18
N ASP A 132 -10.14 -10.91 -13.23
CA ASP A 132 -11.50 -10.35 -13.18
C ASP A 132 -11.83 -10.09 -11.66
N ILE A 133 -12.82 -9.33 -11.16
CA ILE A 133 -14.09 -8.80 -11.69
C ILE A 133 -14.32 -7.33 -11.26
N LEU A 134 -14.86 -6.51 -12.17
CA LEU A 134 -15.48 -5.18 -11.95
C LEU A 134 -14.77 -4.16 -11.03
N ARG A 135 -13.79 -3.43 -11.58
CA ARG A 135 -13.76 -1.94 -11.51
C ARG A 135 -12.77 -1.35 -12.51
N GLN A 136 -13.29 -1.05 -13.70
CA GLN A 136 -12.86 0.09 -14.52
C GLN A 136 -12.67 1.32 -13.58
N TRP A 137 -11.63 2.17 -13.66
CA TRP A 137 -10.74 2.53 -14.76
C TRP A 137 -9.31 2.82 -14.24
N PHE A 138 -8.28 2.49 -15.04
CA PHE A 138 -6.84 2.69 -14.81
C PHE A 138 -6.42 3.87 -13.88
N CYS A 139 -5.88 3.55 -12.70
CA CYS A 139 -4.96 4.43 -11.98
C CYS A 139 -3.55 4.28 -12.59
N ARG A 140 -2.86 5.38 -12.95
CA ARG A 140 -1.76 5.35 -13.95
C ARG A 140 -0.41 4.91 -13.36
N SER A 141 0.19 3.89 -13.98
CA SER A 141 1.43 3.22 -13.51
C SER A 141 2.70 4.06 -13.37
N ARG A 142 2.73 5.31 -13.85
CA ARG A 142 3.84 6.26 -13.63
C ARG A 142 3.67 7.10 -12.37
N GLU A 143 2.45 7.27 -11.88
CA GLU A 143 2.13 8.11 -10.72
C GLU A 143 2.33 7.33 -9.40
N SER A 144 2.24 6.00 -9.43
CA SER A 144 2.27 5.08 -8.28
C SER A 144 3.49 5.26 -7.37
N ALA A 145 4.68 5.44 -7.96
CA ALA A 145 5.90 5.68 -7.20
C ALA A 145 5.94 7.08 -6.56
N MET A 146 5.32 8.08 -7.20
CA MET A 146 5.15 9.43 -6.64
C MET A 146 4.09 9.44 -5.54
N LEU A 147 2.97 8.73 -5.73
CA LEU A 147 1.92 8.54 -4.72
C LEU A 147 2.50 7.87 -3.47
N PHE A 148 3.31 6.81 -3.63
CA PHE A 148 3.98 6.15 -2.52
C PHE A 148 5.01 7.07 -1.84
N ALA A 149 5.80 7.84 -2.59
CA ALA A 149 6.73 8.81 -2.03
C ALA A 149 6.02 9.94 -1.24
N THR A 150 4.86 10.40 -1.72
CA THR A 150 3.99 11.34 -1.02
C THR A 150 3.44 10.73 0.28
N LEU A 151 2.97 9.48 0.23
CA LEU A 151 2.56 8.74 1.42
C LEU A 151 3.72 8.61 2.43
N VAL A 152 4.94 8.27 1.99
CA VAL A 152 6.14 8.21 2.86
C VAL A 152 6.46 9.56 3.50
N SER A 153 6.30 10.66 2.77
CA SER A 153 6.38 11.99 3.39
C SER A 153 5.32 12.15 4.47
N ARG A 154 4.06 11.86 4.14
CA ARG A 154 2.94 12.06 5.06
C ARG A 154 3.09 11.24 6.34
N LEU A 155 3.53 10.00 6.23
CA LEU A 155 3.86 9.13 7.36
C LEU A 155 4.91 9.78 8.27
N SER A 156 5.94 10.40 7.69
CA SER A 156 6.98 11.15 8.42
C SER A 156 6.41 12.39 9.14
N ASP A 157 5.55 13.16 8.48
CA ASP A 157 4.87 14.31 9.08
C ASP A 157 3.93 13.88 10.23
N CYS A 158 3.45 12.64 10.19
CA CYS A 158 2.61 12.00 11.20
C CYS A 158 3.37 11.23 12.29
N GLY A 159 4.71 11.28 12.31
CA GLY A 159 5.55 10.63 13.33
C GLY A 159 5.63 9.10 13.26
N LEU A 160 5.26 8.51 12.11
CA LEU A 160 5.54 7.11 11.74
C LEU A 160 6.87 7.00 10.98
#